data_AF-A0AAW1XTD7-F1
#
_entry.id   AF-A0AAW1XTD7-F1
#
_cell.length_a   1.000
_cell.length_b   1.000
_cell.length_c   1.000
_cell.angle_alpha   90.00
_cell.angle_beta   90.00
_cell.angle_gamma   90.00
#
_symmetry.space_group_name_H-M   'P 1'
#
loop_
_entity.id
_entity.type
_entity.pdbx_description
1 polymer ?
#
loop_
_entity_poly.entity_id
_entity_poly.type
_entity_poly.pdbx_seq_one_letter_code
_entity_poly.pdbx_strand_id
1 'polypeptide(L)'
;MEKCGEVDDCISKSNANELAASLEEKVKNDLPFPGQVDFINGGPPCQGLSGMNRFNYSPWSTVQCEMILKFLFFADYFRPKYFLLENVRNFVSFNKGQTFRLTLASLLEMGYQVRFGILEAGAYGVSQSRKRAFIWAAAPEEILPEWPKPMHVFGVLELKINLSGNSHYAAVPGTATGAPFYAIIVRDTIGDLPAVGNGASKVNLKYENDPVS
;
A
#
# COMPACT_ATOMS: atom_id res chain seq x y z
N MET A 1 30.24 2.63 -7.12
CA MET A 1 28.98 2.36 -6.38
C MET A 1 28.59 0.92 -6.67
N GLU A 2 28.70 0.05 -5.67
CA GLU A 2 28.16 -1.31 -5.77
C GLU A 2 26.62 -1.25 -5.75
N LYS A 3 25.98 -2.14 -6.51
CA LYS A 3 24.52 -2.20 -6.69
C LYS A 3 23.76 -2.67 -5.43
N CYS A 4 24.45 -2.90 -4.32
CA CYS A 4 23.94 -3.65 -3.17
C CYS A 4 24.26 -3.00 -1.81
N GLY A 5 24.12 -1.68 -1.69
CA GLY A 5 24.38 -0.99 -0.41
C GLY A 5 25.83 -1.12 0.08
N GLU A 6 26.09 -0.76 1.34
CA GLU A 6 27.38 -1.06 1.97
C GLU A 6 27.48 -2.57 2.28
N VAL A 7 28.66 -3.16 2.07
CA VAL A 7 28.91 -4.60 2.24
C VAL A 7 28.55 -5.08 3.65
N ASP A 8 28.71 -4.22 4.64
CA ASP A 8 28.42 -4.51 6.06
C ASP A 8 26.91 -4.51 6.39
N ASP A 9 26.06 -3.88 5.56
CA ASP A 9 24.60 -3.83 5.75
C ASP A 9 23.84 -5.01 5.10
N CYS A 10 24.50 -5.76 4.21
CA CYS A 10 23.93 -6.90 3.51
C CYS A 10 24.26 -8.23 4.20
N ILE A 11 23.73 -8.46 5.40
CA ILE A 11 23.67 -9.82 5.97
C ILE A 11 22.64 -10.64 5.18
N SER A 12 23.09 -11.25 4.09
CA SER A 12 22.30 -12.15 3.25
C SER A 12 22.49 -13.60 3.68
N LYS A 13 21.44 -14.42 3.53
CA LYS A 13 21.56 -15.87 3.71
C LYS A 13 22.33 -16.47 2.52
N SER A 14 23.01 -17.59 2.74
CA SER A 14 23.80 -18.28 1.70
C SER A 14 23.00 -18.56 0.42
N ASN A 15 21.73 -18.97 0.57
CA ASN A 15 20.83 -19.20 -0.55
C ASN A 15 20.52 -17.93 -1.37
N ALA A 16 20.46 -16.76 -0.73
CA ALA A 16 20.26 -15.49 -1.44
C ALA A 16 21.51 -15.11 -2.25
N ASN A 17 22.70 -15.41 -1.74
CA ASN A 17 23.96 -15.19 -2.46
C ASN A 17 24.09 -16.13 -3.66
N GLU A 18 23.70 -17.40 -3.51
CA GLU A 18 23.66 -18.37 -4.62
C GLU A 18 22.69 -17.92 -5.72
N LEU A 19 21.50 -17.45 -5.35
CA LEU A 19 20.52 -16.91 -6.30
C LEU A 19 20.99 -15.61 -6.95
N ALA A 20 21.63 -14.70 -6.21
CA ALA A 20 22.18 -13.48 -6.78
C ALA A 20 23.34 -13.78 -7.75
N ALA A 21 24.16 -14.79 -7.45
CA ALA A 21 25.24 -15.24 -8.32
C ALA A 21 24.72 -15.90 -9.61
N SER A 22 23.58 -16.60 -9.55
CA SER A 22 22.97 -17.26 -10.71
C SER A 22 22.23 -16.31 -11.67
N LEU A 23 22.05 -15.04 -11.29
CA LEU A 23 21.48 -14.03 -12.19
C LEU A 23 22.42 -13.74 -13.36
N GLU A 24 21.85 -13.66 -14.56
CA GLU A 24 22.57 -13.26 -15.76
C GLU A 24 23.13 -11.85 -15.63
N GLU A 25 24.32 -11.63 -16.18
CA GLU A 25 25.03 -10.35 -16.06
C GLU A 25 24.28 -9.18 -16.73
N LYS A 26 23.50 -9.49 -17.77
CA LYS A 26 22.59 -8.53 -18.41
C LYS A 26 21.53 -8.03 -17.43
N VAL A 27 20.94 -8.93 -16.63
CA VAL A 27 19.91 -8.60 -15.63
C VAL A 27 20.53 -7.76 -14.52
N LYS A 28 21.72 -8.13 -14.03
CA LYS A 28 22.43 -7.32 -13.03
C LYS A 28 22.72 -5.91 -13.54
N ASN A 29 23.03 -5.74 -14.83
CA ASN A 29 23.31 -4.45 -15.44
C ASN A 29 22.08 -3.56 -15.65
N ASP A 30 20.89 -4.15 -15.71
CA ASP A 30 19.62 -3.44 -15.86
C ASP A 30 18.97 -3.05 -14.52
N LEU A 31 19.55 -3.45 -13.39
CA LEU A 31 19.04 -3.07 -12.07
C LEU A 31 19.17 -1.55 -11.85
N PRO A 32 18.14 -0.92 -11.25
CA PRO A 32 18.17 0.52 -11.02
C PRO A 32 19.26 0.89 -10.01
N PHE A 33 19.85 2.06 -10.22
CA PHE A 33 20.81 2.67 -9.31
C PHE A 33 20.17 3.83 -8.51
N PRO A 34 20.75 4.20 -7.35
CA PRO A 34 20.42 5.45 -6.67
C PRO A 34 20.48 6.64 -7.64
N GLY A 35 19.44 7.49 -7.61
CA GLY A 35 19.27 8.61 -8.54
C GLY A 35 18.54 8.29 -9.85
N GLN A 36 18.24 7.02 -10.15
CA GLN A 36 17.38 6.64 -11.29
C GLN A 36 15.91 6.38 -10.90
N VAL A 37 15.63 6.31 -9.60
CA VAL A 37 14.30 5.99 -9.08
C VAL A 37 13.64 7.25 -8.55
N ASP A 38 12.65 7.77 -9.26
CA ASP A 38 11.91 8.96 -8.82
C ASP A 38 10.78 8.63 -7.83
N PHE A 39 10.16 7.46 -7.96
CA PHE A 39 9.00 7.07 -7.16
C PHE A 39 9.07 5.59 -6.78
N ILE A 40 8.84 5.31 -5.50
CA ILE A 40 8.66 3.94 -5.00
C ILE A 40 7.27 3.83 -4.39
N ASN A 41 6.49 2.86 -4.84
CA ASN A 41 5.22 2.50 -4.21
C ASN A 41 5.17 1.00 -3.90
N GLY A 42 4.45 0.64 -2.84
CA GLY A 42 4.37 -0.77 -2.46
C GLY A 42 3.44 -1.03 -1.29
N GLY A 43 2.92 -2.25 -1.25
CA GLY A 43 2.12 -2.77 -0.14
C GLY A 43 2.82 -3.95 0.51
N PRO A 44 3.84 -3.74 1.37
CA PRO A 44 4.59 -4.84 1.98
C PRO A 44 3.60 -5.75 2.74
N PRO A 45 3.59 -7.06 2.45
CA PRO A 45 2.64 -7.97 3.05
C PRO A 45 2.91 -8.05 4.54
N CYS A 46 1.84 -8.10 5.31
CA CYS A 46 1.95 -8.09 6.75
C CYS A 46 0.94 -9.06 7.34
N GLN A 47 1.18 -10.35 7.11
CA GLN A 47 0.24 -11.40 7.50
C GLN A 47 0.12 -11.53 9.02
N GLY A 48 1.12 -11.09 9.79
CA GLY A 48 0.98 -10.94 11.25
C GLY A 48 -0.05 -9.89 11.68
N LEU A 49 -0.40 -8.93 10.82
CA LEU A 49 -1.32 -7.82 11.15
C LEU A 49 -2.78 -8.07 10.77
N SER A 50 -3.06 -9.13 10.01
CA SER A 50 -4.43 -9.44 9.63
C SER A 50 -5.15 -10.05 10.84
N GLY A 51 -6.16 -9.35 11.36
CA GLY A 51 -7.05 -9.89 12.40
C GLY A 51 -7.80 -11.15 11.98
N MET A 52 -7.80 -11.45 10.67
CA MET A 52 -8.38 -12.66 10.07
C MET A 52 -7.36 -13.81 9.92
N ASN A 53 -6.09 -13.58 10.25
CA ASN A 53 -5.07 -14.62 10.23
C ASN A 53 -5.04 -15.37 11.57
N ARG A 54 -5.41 -16.65 11.53
CA ARG A 54 -5.39 -17.58 12.68
C ARG A 54 -3.97 -17.79 13.24
N PHE A 55 -2.92 -17.51 12.45
CA PHE A 55 -1.51 -17.72 12.80
C PHE A 55 -0.71 -16.42 12.90
N ASN A 56 -1.34 -15.35 13.38
CA ASN A 56 -0.72 -14.02 13.51
C ASN A 56 0.52 -13.95 14.42
N TYR A 57 0.73 -14.93 15.31
CA TYR A 57 1.95 -15.07 16.14
C TYR A 57 2.94 -16.13 15.67
N SER A 58 2.73 -16.72 14.48
CA SER A 58 3.70 -17.70 13.97
C SER A 58 5.04 -17.03 13.68
N PRO A 59 6.17 -17.76 13.77
CA PRO A 59 7.48 -17.25 13.37
C PRO A 59 7.48 -16.68 11.95
N TRP A 60 6.69 -17.25 11.05
CA TRP A 60 6.55 -16.78 9.67
C TRP A 60 5.78 -15.45 9.56
N SER A 61 4.77 -15.24 10.40
CA SER A 61 4.07 -13.95 10.53
C SER A 61 5.00 -12.86 11.05
N THR A 62 5.93 -13.18 11.96
CA THR A 62 6.95 -12.26 12.45
C THR A 62 7.92 -11.85 11.34
N VAL A 63 8.41 -12.80 10.54
CA VAL A 63 9.29 -12.53 9.39
C VAL A 63 8.61 -11.62 8.36
N GLN A 64 7.31 -11.77 8.14
CA GLN A 64 6.61 -10.87 7.21
C GLN A 64 6.42 -9.46 7.75
N CYS A 65 6.31 -9.29 9.07
CA CYS A 65 6.34 -7.96 9.67
C CYS A 65 7.67 -7.23 9.42
N GLU A 66 8.77 -7.96 9.16
CA GLU A 66 10.07 -7.40 8.79
C GLU A 66 10.10 -6.88 7.34
N MET A 67 9.14 -7.24 6.47
CA MET A 67 9.12 -6.75 5.08
C MET A 67 8.89 -5.24 4.99
N ILE A 68 8.26 -4.63 6.00
CA ILE A 68 8.16 -3.18 6.11
C ILE A 68 9.55 -2.56 6.28
N LEU A 69 10.43 -3.17 7.08
CA LEU A 69 11.80 -2.70 7.27
C LEU A 69 12.59 -2.80 5.96
N LYS A 70 12.42 -3.89 5.20
CA LYS A 70 13.02 -4.02 3.88
C LYS A 70 12.48 -2.99 2.87
N PHE A 71 11.19 -2.66 2.96
CA PHE A 71 10.61 -1.62 2.11
C PHE A 71 11.14 -0.22 2.47
N LEU A 72 11.32 0.08 3.75
CA LEU A 72 11.98 1.31 4.22
C LEU A 72 13.46 1.36 3.83
N PHE A 73 14.16 0.23 3.84
CA PHE A 73 15.53 0.15 3.34
C PHE A 73 15.63 0.56 1.87
N PHE A 74 14.66 0.17 1.03
CA PHE A 74 14.63 0.66 -0.36
C PHE A 74 14.43 2.18 -0.46
N ALA A 75 13.61 2.76 0.41
CA ALA A 75 13.45 4.22 0.48
C ALA A 75 14.75 4.94 0.88
N ASP A 76 15.51 4.33 1.80
CA ASP A 76 16.78 4.85 2.28
C ASP A 76 17.89 4.73 1.24
N TYR A 77 17.99 3.57 0.58
CA TYR A 77 19.02 3.30 -0.42
C TYR A 77 18.81 4.10 -1.71
N PHE A 78 17.59 4.11 -2.25
CA PHE A 78 17.33 4.76 -3.54
C PHE A 78 17.07 6.25 -3.43
N ARG A 79 16.66 6.74 -2.24
CA ARG A 79 16.27 8.13 -2.00
C ARG A 79 15.32 8.71 -3.08
N PRO A 80 14.17 8.06 -3.37
CA PRO A 80 13.24 8.57 -4.37
C PRO A 80 12.63 9.92 -3.99
N LYS A 81 12.19 10.69 -4.98
CA LYS A 81 11.45 11.96 -4.75
C LYS A 81 10.15 11.72 -3.99
N TYR A 82 9.47 10.62 -4.30
CA TYR A 82 8.22 10.23 -3.66
C TYR A 82 8.26 8.78 -3.20
N PHE A 83 7.56 8.50 -2.11
CA PHE A 83 7.38 7.16 -1.56
C PHE A 83 5.93 6.97 -1.11
N LEU A 84 5.32 5.86 -1.49
CA LEU A 84 3.95 5.51 -1.10
C LEU A 84 3.87 4.10 -0.53
N LEU A 85 3.52 4.01 0.75
CA LEU A 85 3.23 2.74 1.41
C LEU A 85 1.72 2.55 1.52
N GLU A 86 1.21 1.47 0.93
CA GLU A 86 -0.17 1.00 1.13
C GLU A 86 -0.19 -0.16 2.14
N ASN A 87 -1.21 -0.21 2.99
CA ASN A 87 -1.42 -1.36 3.85
C ASN A 87 -2.89 -1.51 4.28
N VAL A 88 -3.21 -2.62 4.95
CA VAL A 88 -4.52 -2.83 5.55
C VAL A 88 -4.83 -1.74 6.59
N ARG A 89 -6.12 -1.42 6.77
CA ARG A 89 -6.60 -0.43 7.77
C ARG A 89 -5.97 -0.62 9.16
N ASN A 90 -5.82 -1.87 9.59
CA ASN A 90 -5.33 -2.21 10.93
C ASN A 90 -3.83 -1.92 11.14
N PHE A 91 -3.10 -1.54 10.09
CA PHE A 91 -1.67 -1.22 10.15
C PHE A 91 -1.37 -0.11 11.19
N VAL A 92 -1.94 1.08 10.97
CA VAL A 92 -2.84 1.72 11.93
C VAL A 92 -2.56 1.55 13.43
N SER A 93 -3.20 0.51 13.95
CA SER A 93 -3.39 0.23 15.37
C SER A 93 -2.66 -1.03 15.82
N PHE A 94 -2.07 -1.79 14.88
CA PHE A 94 -1.40 -3.04 15.18
C PHE A 94 -0.25 -2.86 16.17
N ASN A 95 -0.08 -3.82 17.08
CA ASN A 95 0.94 -3.78 18.14
C ASN A 95 0.97 -2.42 18.86
N LYS A 96 -0.22 -1.93 19.25
CA LYS A 96 -0.41 -0.60 19.87
C LYS A 96 0.08 0.57 19.01
N GLY A 97 0.09 0.40 17.69
CA GLY A 97 0.58 1.35 16.71
C GLY A 97 2.10 1.46 16.63
N GLN A 98 2.87 0.56 17.26
CA GLN A 98 4.34 0.64 17.27
C GLN A 98 4.93 0.56 15.87
N THR A 99 4.49 -0.38 15.04
CA THR A 99 5.00 -0.55 13.67
C THR A 99 4.71 0.67 12.81
N PHE A 100 3.51 1.23 12.92
CA PHE A 100 3.12 2.46 12.25
C PHE A 100 4.00 3.64 12.70
N ARG A 101 4.18 3.84 14.01
CA ARG A 101 5.03 4.89 14.57
C ARG A 101 6.49 4.75 14.17
N LEU A 102 7.03 3.53 14.18
CA LEU A 102 8.38 3.24 13.71
C LEU A 102 8.54 3.61 12.24
N THR A 103 7.59 3.24 11.40
CA THR A 103 7.60 3.57 9.97
C THR A 103 7.63 5.08 9.75
N LEU A 104 6.79 5.84 10.48
CA LEU A 104 6.80 7.30 10.42
C LEU A 104 8.13 7.88 10.94
N ALA A 105 8.62 7.39 12.07
CA ALA A 105 9.88 7.84 12.66
C ALA A 105 11.06 7.62 11.72
N SER A 106 11.16 6.43 11.09
CA SER A 106 12.22 6.12 10.12
C SER A 106 12.17 7.03 8.90
N LEU A 107 10.98 7.30 8.34
CA LEU A 107 10.85 8.22 7.20
C LEU A 107 11.23 9.66 7.58
N LEU A 108 10.83 10.11 8.77
CA LEU A 108 11.19 11.44 9.29
C LEU A 108 12.70 11.55 9.58
N GLU A 109 13.32 10.50 10.11
CA GLU A 109 14.77 10.42 10.38
C GLU A 109 15.57 10.43 9.07
N MET A 110 15.05 9.80 8.02
CA MET A 110 15.61 9.91 6.66
C MET A 110 15.46 11.33 6.07
N GLY A 111 14.69 12.23 6.69
CA GLY A 111 14.46 13.60 6.23
C GLY A 111 13.27 13.77 5.28
N TYR A 112 12.42 12.76 5.12
CA TYR A 112 11.21 12.91 4.30
C TYR A 112 10.14 13.71 5.03
N GLN A 113 9.38 14.47 4.25
CA GLN A 113 8.07 14.96 4.67
C GLN A 113 7.07 13.80 4.63
N VAL A 114 6.19 13.67 5.62
CA VAL A 114 5.30 12.50 5.74
C VAL A 114 3.85 12.90 5.95
N ARG A 115 2.94 12.26 5.23
CA ARG A 115 1.48 12.36 5.42
C ARG A 115 0.89 10.96 5.45
N PHE A 116 0.00 10.67 6.38
CA PHE A 116 -0.67 9.37 6.48
C PHE A 116 -2.18 9.53 6.48
N GLY A 117 -2.90 8.45 6.18
CA GLY A 117 -4.35 8.51 6.07
C GLY A 117 -4.99 7.14 5.88
N ILE A 118 -6.28 7.03 6.18
CA ILE A 118 -7.07 5.87 5.80
C ILE A 118 -8.10 6.32 4.78
N LEU A 119 -8.11 5.67 3.62
CA LEU A 119 -9.06 5.92 2.54
C LEU A 119 -9.98 4.71 2.35
N GLU A 120 -11.20 4.97 1.89
CA GLU A 120 -12.24 3.99 1.56
C GLU A 120 -12.42 3.93 0.05
N ALA A 121 -12.10 2.79 -0.58
CA ALA A 121 -12.18 2.62 -2.03
C ALA A 121 -13.56 2.96 -2.60
N GLY A 122 -14.63 2.63 -1.86
CA GLY A 122 -16.00 2.92 -2.30
C GLY A 122 -16.30 4.41 -2.48
N ALA A 123 -15.57 5.29 -1.78
CA ALA A 123 -15.69 6.73 -1.93
C ALA A 123 -15.03 7.28 -3.22
N TYR A 124 -14.33 6.41 -3.96
CA TYR A 124 -13.58 6.73 -5.18
C TYR A 124 -14.08 5.95 -6.41
N GLY A 125 -15.33 5.48 -6.39
CA GLY A 125 -15.99 4.95 -7.60
C GLY A 125 -15.92 3.44 -7.77
N VAL A 126 -15.84 2.67 -6.68
CA VAL A 126 -15.86 1.20 -6.72
C VAL A 126 -17.01 0.67 -5.87
N SER A 127 -17.73 -0.36 -6.31
CA SER A 127 -18.80 -1.00 -5.53
C SER A 127 -18.27 -1.94 -4.42
N GLN A 128 -17.25 -1.50 -3.66
CA GLN A 128 -16.59 -2.32 -2.65
C GLN A 128 -16.23 -1.48 -1.41
N SER A 129 -16.59 -1.99 -0.22
CA SER A 129 -16.03 -1.45 1.02
C SER A 129 -14.64 -2.04 1.25
N ARG A 130 -13.62 -1.22 1.03
CA ARG A 130 -12.21 -1.56 1.21
C ARG A 130 -11.45 -0.36 1.77
N LYS A 131 -11.21 -0.42 3.09
CA LYS A 131 -10.42 0.57 3.82
C LYS A 131 -8.93 0.22 3.75
N ARG A 132 -8.10 1.19 3.41
CA ARG A 132 -6.65 1.06 3.31
C ARG A 132 -5.93 2.21 3.97
N ALA A 133 -4.87 1.88 4.69
CA ALA A 133 -3.95 2.85 5.25
C ALA A 133 -2.91 3.20 4.19
N PHE A 134 -2.63 4.48 4.05
CA PHE A 134 -1.63 5.01 3.13
C PHE A 134 -0.67 5.90 3.90
N ILE A 135 0.61 5.83 3.55
CA ILE A 135 1.64 6.77 4.00
C ILE A 135 2.35 7.31 2.77
N TRP A 136 2.19 8.60 2.54
CA TRP A 136 3.00 9.40 1.64
C TRP A 136 4.28 9.85 2.32
N ALA A 137 5.40 9.73 1.63
CA ALA A 137 6.63 10.42 1.93
C ALA A 137 7.10 11.22 0.68
N ALA A 138 7.57 12.44 0.88
CA ALA A 138 8.15 13.28 -0.16
C ALA A 138 9.50 13.83 0.28
N ALA A 139 10.47 13.88 -0.63
CA ALA A 139 11.81 14.40 -0.34
C ALA A 139 11.74 15.88 0.11
N PRO A 140 12.77 16.42 0.81
CA PRO A 140 12.75 17.79 1.34
C PRO A 140 12.42 18.88 0.30
N GLU A 141 12.90 18.72 -0.93
CA GLU A 141 12.74 19.70 -2.02
C GLU A 141 11.41 19.54 -2.78
N GLU A 142 10.63 18.50 -2.47
CA GLU A 142 9.41 18.16 -3.18
C GLU A 142 8.15 18.59 -2.42
N ILE A 143 7.04 18.78 -3.11
CA ILE A 143 5.77 19.11 -2.47
C ILE A 143 5.09 17.82 -2.01
N LEU A 144 4.81 17.71 -0.71
CA LEU A 144 4.09 16.58 -0.13
C LEU A 144 2.66 16.48 -0.71
N PRO A 145 2.29 15.37 -1.39
CA PRO A 145 1.00 15.26 -2.05
C PRO A 145 -0.19 15.38 -1.08
N GLU A 146 -1.27 16.00 -1.56
CA GLU A 146 -2.56 16.01 -0.87
C GLU A 146 -3.34 14.70 -1.08
N TRP A 147 -4.30 14.43 -0.20
CA TRP A 147 -5.21 13.30 -0.39
C TRP A 147 -6.24 13.62 -1.49
N PRO A 148 -6.57 12.65 -2.36
CA PRO A 148 -7.64 12.84 -3.32
C PRO A 148 -8.97 12.99 -2.58
N LYS A 149 -9.75 13.99 -2.97
CA LYS A 149 -11.07 14.22 -2.39
C LYS A 149 -12.02 13.08 -2.77
N PRO A 150 -12.82 12.55 -1.83
CA PRO A 150 -13.86 11.59 -2.16
C PRO A 150 -14.83 12.13 -3.21
N MET A 151 -15.14 11.31 -4.21
CA MET A 151 -15.99 11.72 -5.33
C MET A 151 -17.38 11.06 -5.29
N HIS A 152 -17.48 9.88 -4.69
CA HIS A 152 -18.72 9.11 -4.62
C HIS A 152 -19.26 9.05 -3.19
N VAL A 153 -20.57 9.18 -3.05
CA VAL A 153 -21.22 8.92 -1.77
C VAL A 153 -20.99 7.44 -1.44
N PHE A 154 -20.44 7.17 -0.27
CA PHE A 154 -20.32 5.83 0.25
C PHE A 154 -20.68 5.89 1.73
N GLY A 155 -21.43 4.91 2.25
CA GLY A 155 -22.04 4.93 3.59
C GLY A 155 -21.06 4.88 4.77
N VAL A 156 -19.84 5.38 4.59
CA VAL A 156 -18.74 5.34 5.54
C VAL A 156 -18.62 6.69 6.23
N LEU A 157 -18.65 6.63 7.56
CA LEU A 157 -18.28 7.75 8.42
C LEU A 157 -16.81 8.10 8.22
N GLU A 158 -16.46 9.35 8.54
CA GLU A 158 -15.08 9.85 8.53
C GLU A 158 -14.11 8.85 9.21
N LEU A 159 -13.08 8.43 8.46
CA LEU A 159 -12.12 7.43 8.91
C LEU A 159 -11.04 8.07 9.79
N LYS A 160 -11.23 7.93 11.10
CA LYS A 160 -10.37 8.52 12.12
C LYS A 160 -9.25 7.58 12.54
N ILE A 161 -8.06 8.16 12.71
CA ILE A 161 -6.87 7.56 13.32
C ILE A 161 -6.72 8.19 14.70
N ASN A 162 -6.67 7.38 15.76
CA ASN A 162 -6.50 7.87 17.12
C ASN A 162 -5.03 8.24 17.36
N LEU A 163 -4.81 9.47 17.81
CA LEU A 163 -3.49 9.99 18.19
C LEU A 163 -3.39 10.06 19.73
N SER A 164 -2.22 10.42 20.24
CA SER A 164 -2.01 10.63 21.68
C SER A 164 -2.87 11.79 22.20
N GLY A 165 -3.29 11.71 23.46
CA GLY A 165 -4.00 12.80 24.14
C GLY A 165 -5.44 13.03 23.68
N ASN A 166 -6.19 11.97 23.37
CA ASN A 166 -7.59 12.02 22.88
C ASN A 166 -7.80 12.84 21.60
N SER A 167 -6.73 13.06 20.82
CA SER A 167 -6.84 13.69 19.51
C SER A 167 -7.06 12.64 18.43
N HIS A 168 -7.68 13.04 17.32
CA HIS A 168 -7.95 12.17 16.18
C HIS A 168 -7.56 12.89 14.89
N TYR A 169 -7.06 12.11 13.94
CA TYR A 169 -6.72 12.59 12.60
C TYR A 169 -7.59 11.90 11.56
N ALA A 170 -8.17 12.67 10.65
CA ALA A 170 -8.87 12.18 9.47
C ALA A 170 -8.20 12.76 8.22
N ALA A 171 -7.90 11.89 7.27
CA ALA A 171 -7.20 12.27 6.03
C ALA A 171 -8.11 13.01 5.05
N VAL A 172 -9.36 12.56 4.96
CA VAL A 172 -10.40 13.08 4.08
C VAL A 172 -11.72 13.13 4.85
N PRO A 173 -12.62 14.08 4.52
CA PRO A 173 -13.93 14.13 5.12
C PRO A 173 -14.72 12.85 4.79
N GLY A 174 -15.65 12.46 5.68
CA GLY A 174 -16.60 11.40 5.38
C GLY A 174 -17.58 11.81 4.30
N THR A 175 -18.07 10.85 3.52
CA THR A 175 -19.05 11.07 2.43
C THR A 175 -20.50 10.92 2.88
N ALA A 176 -20.75 10.72 4.17
CA ALA A 176 -22.09 10.49 4.71
C ALA A 176 -23.04 11.69 4.52
N THR A 177 -22.50 12.92 4.46
CA THR A 177 -23.26 14.15 4.24
C THR A 177 -23.44 14.51 2.76
N GLY A 178 -22.76 13.81 1.86
CA GLY A 178 -22.83 14.04 0.41
C GLY A 178 -21.46 13.97 -0.28
N ALA A 179 -21.49 13.75 -1.59
CA ALA A 179 -20.35 13.79 -2.51
C ALA A 179 -20.87 14.14 -3.92
N PRO A 180 -20.00 14.54 -4.87
CA PRO A 180 -20.43 14.91 -6.22
C PRO A 180 -21.20 13.82 -6.99
N PHE A 181 -20.87 12.54 -6.79
CA PHE A 181 -21.48 11.42 -7.51
C PHE A 181 -22.14 10.41 -6.57
N TYR A 182 -23.06 9.61 -7.13
CA TYR A 182 -23.74 8.53 -6.41
C TYR A 182 -22.80 7.35 -6.13
N ALA A 183 -23.19 6.49 -5.17
CA ALA A 183 -22.45 5.26 -4.87
C ALA A 183 -22.49 4.28 -6.04
N ILE A 184 -21.34 3.79 -6.51
CA ILE A 184 -21.31 2.73 -7.52
C ILE A 184 -21.85 1.44 -6.93
N ILE A 185 -22.85 0.84 -7.58
CA ILE A 185 -23.49 -0.40 -7.14
C ILE A 185 -23.00 -1.60 -7.94
N VAL A 186 -23.29 -2.81 -7.46
CA VAL A 186 -22.92 -4.07 -8.13
C VAL A 186 -23.45 -4.12 -9.57
N ARG A 187 -24.67 -3.60 -9.80
CA ARG A 187 -25.25 -3.51 -11.14
C ARG A 187 -24.41 -2.68 -12.09
N ASP A 188 -23.81 -1.59 -11.62
CA ASP A 188 -22.95 -0.74 -12.45
C ASP A 188 -21.61 -1.43 -12.75
N THR A 189 -21.18 -2.37 -11.90
CA THR A 189 -19.86 -3.02 -12.00
C THR A 189 -19.87 -4.29 -12.84
N ILE A 190 -20.95 -5.08 -12.78
CA ILE A 190 -21.04 -6.39 -13.44
C ILE A 190 -22.37 -6.62 -14.19
N GLY A 191 -23.18 -5.58 -14.39
CA GLY A 191 -24.53 -5.71 -14.93
C GLY A 191 -24.61 -6.03 -16.42
N ASP A 192 -23.52 -5.83 -17.16
CA ASP A 192 -23.37 -6.12 -18.58
C ASP A 192 -22.70 -7.48 -18.87
N LEU A 193 -22.18 -8.15 -17.83
CA LEU A 193 -21.52 -9.45 -17.98
C LEU A 193 -22.52 -10.53 -18.44
N PRO A 194 -22.13 -11.39 -19.41
CA PRO A 194 -22.96 -12.50 -19.84
C PRO A 194 -23.15 -13.52 -18.71
N ALA A 195 -24.30 -14.19 -18.69
CA ALA A 195 -24.59 -15.21 -17.70
C ALA A 195 -23.62 -16.41 -17.84
N VAL A 196 -23.05 -16.86 -16.73
CA VAL A 196 -22.18 -18.04 -16.67
C VAL A 196 -22.70 -19.04 -15.63
N GLY A 197 -22.51 -20.33 -15.90
CA GLY A 197 -22.82 -21.40 -14.94
C GLY A 197 -21.70 -21.61 -13.91
N ASN A 198 -22.03 -22.30 -12.82
CA ASN A 198 -21.01 -22.74 -11.86
C ASN A 198 -19.97 -23.63 -12.54
N GLY A 199 -18.69 -23.36 -12.29
CA GLY A 199 -17.59 -24.09 -12.93
C GLY A 199 -17.33 -23.72 -14.40
N ALA A 200 -17.89 -22.60 -14.88
CA ALA A 200 -17.56 -22.09 -16.21
C ALA A 200 -16.03 -21.88 -16.35
N SER A 201 -15.45 -22.52 -17.36
CA SER A 201 -13.99 -22.54 -17.61
C SER A 201 -13.59 -21.91 -18.95
N LYS A 202 -14.57 -21.43 -19.72
CA LYS A 202 -14.33 -20.80 -21.02
C LYS A 202 -13.67 -19.44 -20.80
N VAL A 203 -12.38 -19.36 -21.16
CA VAL A 203 -11.55 -18.16 -20.94
C VAL A 203 -12.03 -16.95 -21.75
N ASN A 204 -12.52 -17.18 -22.97
CA ASN A 204 -12.96 -16.12 -23.88
C ASN A 204 -14.46 -16.22 -24.14
N LEU A 205 -15.21 -15.21 -23.70
CA LEU A 205 -16.63 -15.02 -23.96
C LEU A 205 -16.84 -13.65 -24.61
N LYS A 206 -17.80 -13.55 -25.52
CA LYS A 206 -18.19 -12.27 -26.11
C LYS A 206 -19.25 -11.62 -25.22
N TYR A 207 -19.20 -10.30 -25.09
CA TYR A 207 -20.29 -9.54 -24.52
C TYR A 207 -21.50 -9.59 -25.45
N GLU A 208 -22.69 -9.70 -24.87
CA GLU A 208 -23.95 -9.81 -25.60
C GLU A 208 -24.76 -8.51 -25.58
N ASN A 209 -24.50 -7.65 -24.59
CA ASN A 209 -25.21 -6.40 -24.37
C ASN A 209 -24.26 -5.21 -24.45
N ASP A 210 -24.83 -4.02 -24.67
CA ASP A 210 -24.11 -2.76 -24.54
C ASP A 210 -23.73 -2.48 -23.06
N PRO A 211 -22.67 -1.69 -22.81
CA PRO A 211 -22.28 -1.29 -21.46
C PRO A 211 -23.43 -0.60 -20.70
N VAL A 212 -23.57 -0.93 -19.41
CA VAL A 212 -24.65 -0.43 -18.54
C VAL A 212 -24.32 0.93 -17.89
N SER A 213 -23.04 1.36 -17.89
CA SER A 213 -22.60 2.68 -17.40
C SER A 213 -21.46 3.27 -18.22
#